data_AF-V5GP37-F1
#
_entry.id   AF-V5GP37-F1
#
_cell.length_a   1.000
_cell.length_b   1.000
_cell.length_c   1.000
_cell.angle_alpha   90.00
_cell.angle_beta   90.00
_cell.angle_gamma   90.00
#
_symmetry.space_group_name_H-M   'P 1'
#
loop_
_entity.id
_entity.type
_entity.pdbx_description
1 polymer ?
#
loop_
_entity_poly.entity_id
_entity_poly.type
_entity_poly.pdbx_seq_one_letter_code
_entity_poly.pdbx_strand_id
1 'polypeptide(L)'
;MPAVDDDSSVLFCAISSAFTQYFYTATCIWTLCYAIDMRFVLTHKDSKMKYYHLAAWIFPVFSTVIGLSLLYIPDANCHTSSSLRTAILRILPNYIASYIPIATVMVANPCLYHHSTKDLENIITSTSGQFTSREREIIDAIKIKFSVINVIFYVCWLPNLLNGILLWTLWFHVPADCVIVLWYIMALMNPLQALFNCLVYRRWSSGSERVILPWRQLDGTEINKTTSASTESSQSTAREEIYPLLQST
;
A
#
# COMPACT_ATOMS: atom_id res chain seq x y z
N MET A 1 33.99 17.18 -15.84
CA MET A 1 35.08 16.64 -15.01
C MET A 1 34.48 16.38 -13.64
N PRO A 2 34.38 15.12 -13.16
CA PRO A 2 33.92 14.85 -11.80
C PRO A 2 35.02 15.28 -10.83
N ALA A 3 34.63 16.08 -9.82
CA ALA A 3 35.55 16.69 -8.87
C ALA A 3 35.48 15.94 -7.53
N VAL A 4 36.59 15.30 -7.15
CA VAL A 4 37.22 15.09 -5.82
C VAL A 4 36.33 14.80 -4.58
N ASP A 5 35.03 14.55 -4.69
CA ASP A 5 34.15 14.13 -3.58
C ASP A 5 33.07 13.11 -4.04
N ASP A 6 33.47 12.12 -4.85
CA ASP A 6 32.54 11.09 -5.38
C ASP A 6 31.84 10.28 -4.26
N ASP A 7 32.45 10.13 -3.09
CA ASP A 7 31.87 9.40 -1.95
C ASP A 7 30.58 10.04 -1.42
N SER A 8 30.48 11.38 -1.45
CA SER A 8 29.29 12.11 -1.00
C SER A 8 28.09 11.85 -1.92
N SER A 9 28.33 11.77 -3.23
CA SER A 9 27.31 11.49 -4.24
C SER A 9 26.81 10.04 -4.17
N VAL A 10 27.73 9.10 -3.91
CA VAL A 10 27.43 7.68 -3.74
C VAL A 10 26.64 7.45 -2.45
N LEU A 11 27.02 8.10 -1.35
CA LEU A 11 26.28 8.02 -0.09
C LEU A 11 24.86 8.58 -0.23
N PHE A 12 24.70 9.73 -0.89
CA PHE A 12 23.37 10.30 -1.16
C PHE A 12 22.51 9.37 -2.02
N CYS A 13 23.10 8.77 -3.07
CA CYS A 13 22.42 7.79 -3.92
C CYS A 13 22.00 6.54 -3.13
N ALA A 14 22.89 6.00 -2.29
CA ALA A 14 22.61 4.84 -1.46
C ALA A 14 21.48 5.10 -0.47
N ILE A 15 21.51 6.23 0.24
CA ILE A 15 20.48 6.61 1.21
C ILE A 15 19.13 6.86 0.53
N SER A 16 19.11 7.61 -0.58
CA SER A 16 17.88 7.89 -1.31
C SER A 16 17.27 6.63 -1.94
N SER A 17 18.11 5.73 -2.45
CA SER A 17 17.69 4.39 -2.93
C SER A 17 17.11 3.56 -1.79
N ALA A 18 17.77 3.54 -0.63
CA ALA A 18 17.30 2.81 0.54
C ALA A 18 15.94 3.30 1.03
N PHE A 19 15.80 4.61 1.13
CA PHE A 19 14.58 5.26 1.55
C PHE A 19 13.43 4.90 0.58
N THR A 20 13.67 5.05 -0.72
CA THR A 20 12.66 4.75 -1.75
C THR A 20 12.23 3.28 -1.69
N GLN A 21 13.19 2.35 -1.68
CA GLN A 21 12.91 0.91 -1.63
C GLN A 21 12.15 0.51 -0.36
N TYR A 22 12.52 1.07 0.79
CA TYR A 22 11.86 0.81 2.06
C TYR A 22 10.41 1.25 2.04
N PHE A 23 10.13 2.51 1.70
CA PHE A 23 8.77 3.05 1.70
C PHE A 23 7.89 2.43 0.61
N TYR A 24 8.48 2.05 -0.53
CA TYR A 24 7.74 1.34 -1.58
C TYR A 24 7.31 -0.03 -1.10
N THR A 25 8.24 -0.80 -0.55
CA THR A 25 7.92 -2.14 -0.02
C THR A 25 6.93 -2.03 1.14
N ALA A 26 7.10 -1.07 2.05
CA ALA A 26 6.17 -0.81 3.13
C ALA A 26 4.76 -0.50 2.63
N THR A 27 4.63 0.35 1.61
CA THR A 27 3.33 0.69 1.00
C THR A 27 2.65 -0.52 0.39
N CYS A 28 3.41 -1.38 -0.31
CA CYS A 28 2.88 -2.62 -0.85
C CYS A 28 2.38 -3.57 0.25
N ILE A 29 3.18 -3.78 1.30
CA ILE A 29 2.78 -4.65 2.42
C ILE A 29 1.59 -4.08 3.17
N TRP A 30 1.53 -2.76 3.41
CA TRP A 30 0.35 -2.11 4.00
C TRP A 30 -0.92 -2.33 3.17
N THR A 31 -0.80 -2.22 1.84
CA THR A 31 -1.92 -2.46 0.93
C THR A 31 -2.40 -3.92 1.01
N LEU A 32 -1.47 -4.87 1.11
CA LEU A 32 -1.80 -6.29 1.28
C LEU A 32 -2.44 -6.57 2.65
N CYS A 33 -1.90 -5.99 3.72
CA CYS A 33 -2.47 -6.12 5.07
C CYS A 33 -3.90 -5.56 5.09
N TYR A 34 -4.15 -4.41 4.47
CA TYR A 34 -5.49 -3.85 4.32
C TYR A 34 -6.44 -4.81 3.57
N ALA A 35 -5.97 -5.43 2.48
CA ALA A 35 -6.77 -6.40 1.75
C ALA A 35 -7.14 -7.64 2.58
N ILE A 36 -6.19 -8.15 3.38
CA ILE A 36 -6.42 -9.28 4.29
C ILE A 36 -7.39 -8.88 5.42
N ASP A 37 -7.18 -7.71 6.02
CA ASP A 37 -8.03 -7.20 7.10
C ASP A 37 -9.47 -7.05 6.63
N MET A 38 -9.69 -6.43 5.47
CA MET A 38 -11.03 -6.33 4.86
C MET A 38 -11.66 -7.70 4.67
N ARG A 39 -10.91 -8.71 4.21
CA ARG A 39 -11.46 -10.07 4.11
C ARG A 39 -11.90 -10.62 5.47
N PHE A 40 -11.13 -10.41 6.54
CA PHE A 40 -11.51 -10.86 7.88
C PHE A 40 -12.73 -10.12 8.42
N VAL A 41 -12.81 -8.80 8.21
CA VAL A 41 -13.97 -7.99 8.57
C VAL A 41 -15.23 -8.50 7.86
N LEU A 42 -15.17 -8.77 6.56
CA LEU A 42 -16.31 -9.29 5.78
C LEU A 42 -16.71 -10.72 6.16
N THR A 43 -15.78 -11.50 6.72
CA THR A 43 -16.04 -12.87 7.17
C THR A 43 -16.29 -12.98 8.68
N HIS A 44 -16.47 -11.84 9.37
CA HIS A 44 -16.69 -11.76 10.82
C HIS A 44 -15.60 -12.47 11.65
N LYS A 45 -14.35 -12.43 11.19
CA LYS A 45 -13.19 -13.01 11.88
C LYS A 45 -12.41 -11.93 12.62
N ASP A 46 -11.84 -12.30 13.76
CA ASP A 46 -11.02 -11.38 14.54
C ASP A 46 -9.71 -11.05 13.83
N SER A 47 -9.48 -9.75 13.65
CA SER A 47 -8.25 -9.20 13.11
C SER A 47 -7.30 -8.77 14.23
N LYS A 48 -6.01 -9.05 14.05
CA LYS A 48 -4.96 -8.73 15.04
C LYS A 48 -3.99 -7.71 14.47
N MET A 49 -4.35 -6.43 14.61
CA MET A 49 -3.61 -5.26 14.10
C MET A 49 -2.10 -5.27 14.40
N LYS A 50 -1.69 -5.79 15.58
CA LYS A 50 -0.26 -5.88 15.97
C LYS A 50 0.60 -6.64 14.95
N TYR A 51 0.08 -7.73 14.38
CA TYR A 51 0.84 -8.52 13.40
C TYR A 51 0.99 -7.79 12.06
N TYR A 52 0.00 -6.98 11.68
CA TYR A 52 0.09 -6.18 10.45
C TYR A 52 1.14 -5.09 10.57
N HIS A 53 1.19 -4.36 11.69
CA HIS A 53 2.28 -3.40 11.93
C HIS A 53 3.64 -4.08 11.93
N LEU A 54 3.76 -5.24 12.59
CA LEU A 54 5.02 -5.99 12.62
C LEU A 54 5.46 -6.33 11.18
N ALA A 55 4.58 -6.93 10.38
CA ALA A 55 4.88 -7.31 9.00
C ALA A 55 5.19 -6.09 8.12
N ALA A 56 4.36 -5.05 8.18
CA ALA A 56 4.46 -3.88 7.32
C ALA A 56 5.69 -3.00 7.58
N TRP A 57 6.30 -3.10 8.76
CA TRP A 57 7.52 -2.36 9.08
C TRP A 57 8.77 -3.22 9.03
N ILE A 58 8.73 -4.45 9.52
CA ILE A 58 9.92 -5.32 9.61
C ILE A 58 10.26 -5.94 8.25
N PHE A 59 9.27 -6.39 7.48
CA PHE A 59 9.53 -7.02 6.19
C PHE A 59 10.24 -6.07 5.20
N PRO A 60 9.83 -4.80 5.07
CA PRO A 60 10.57 -3.83 4.26
C PRO A 60 11.99 -3.57 4.74
N VAL A 61 12.26 -3.55 6.06
CA VAL A 61 13.64 -3.40 6.58
C VAL A 61 14.50 -4.53 6.05
N PHE A 62 14.07 -5.79 6.23
CA PHE A 62 14.85 -6.94 5.77
C PHE A 62 15.04 -6.93 4.26
N SER A 63 13.99 -6.69 3.48
CA SER A 63 14.09 -6.63 2.01
C SER A 63 15.08 -5.56 1.55
N THR A 64 15.01 -4.38 2.15
CA THR A 64 15.87 -3.23 1.81
C THR A 64 17.33 -3.48 2.21
N VAL A 65 17.56 -3.98 3.43
CA VAL A 65 18.92 -4.31 3.90
C VAL A 65 19.55 -5.38 3.03
N ILE A 66 18.82 -6.44 2.69
CA ILE A 66 19.34 -7.51 1.83
C ILE A 66 19.61 -6.99 0.41
N GLY A 67 18.67 -6.25 -0.17
CA GLY A 67 18.80 -5.69 -1.52
C GLY A 67 19.99 -4.74 -1.67
N LEU A 68 20.18 -3.83 -0.71
CA LEU A 68 21.28 -2.85 -0.74
C LEU A 68 22.62 -3.45 -0.34
N SER A 69 22.65 -4.36 0.63
CA SER A 69 23.90 -5.02 1.04
C SER A 69 24.52 -5.77 -0.13
N LEU A 70 23.69 -6.41 -0.97
CA LEU A 70 24.14 -7.10 -2.17
C LEU A 70 24.53 -6.16 -3.32
N LEU A 71 24.03 -4.92 -3.30
CA LEU A 71 24.33 -3.91 -4.32
C LEU A 71 25.62 -3.13 -4.02
N TYR A 72 25.81 -2.71 -2.77
CA TYR A 72 26.89 -1.79 -2.36
C TYR A 72 28.12 -2.49 -1.75
N ILE A 73 28.07 -3.78 -1.42
CA ILE A 73 29.22 -4.55 -0.90
C ILE A 73 29.82 -5.41 -2.03
N PRO A 74 31.15 -5.41 -2.25
CA PRO A 74 32.21 -4.63 -1.57
C PRO A 74 32.51 -3.24 -2.16
N ASP A 75 32.03 -2.90 -3.36
CA ASP A 75 32.32 -1.60 -4.00
C ASP A 75 31.03 -0.82 -4.24
N ALA A 76 31.00 0.42 -3.76
CA ALA A 76 29.85 1.30 -3.90
C ALA A 76 29.71 1.94 -5.30
N ASN A 77 30.76 1.83 -6.13
CA ASN A 77 30.76 2.27 -7.53
C ASN A 77 30.02 1.30 -8.43
N CYS A 78 28.71 1.46 -8.54
CA CYS A 78 27.83 0.61 -9.35
C CYS A 78 28.03 0.79 -10.87
N HIS A 79 28.62 1.90 -11.32
CA HIS A 79 28.78 2.25 -12.73
C HIS A 79 30.04 1.67 -13.42
N THR A 80 31.02 1.17 -12.65
CA THR A 80 32.37 0.87 -13.17
C THR A 80 32.62 -0.64 -13.35
N SER A 81 31.66 -1.51 -13.03
CA SER A 81 31.84 -2.96 -13.12
C SER A 81 31.65 -3.46 -14.57
N SER A 82 32.75 -3.60 -15.31
CA SER A 82 32.76 -3.93 -16.75
C SER A 82 32.44 -5.40 -17.11
N SER A 83 31.95 -6.21 -16.16
CA SER A 83 31.62 -7.62 -16.40
C SER A 83 30.15 -7.91 -16.13
N LEU A 84 29.46 -8.42 -17.18
CA LEU A 84 28.05 -8.82 -17.17
C LEU A 84 27.70 -9.72 -15.98
N ARG A 85 28.60 -10.62 -15.58
CA ARG A 85 28.40 -11.55 -14.46
C ARG A 85 28.33 -10.84 -13.11
N THR A 86 29.15 -9.80 -12.91
CA THR A 86 29.17 -9.00 -11.68
C THR A 86 27.97 -8.07 -11.60
N ALA A 87 27.57 -7.47 -12.74
CA ALA A 87 26.36 -6.67 -12.83
C ALA A 87 25.11 -7.50 -12.52
N ILE A 88 24.98 -8.70 -13.11
CA ILE A 88 23.85 -9.60 -12.82
C ILE A 88 23.83 -10.00 -11.34
N LEU A 89 24.96 -10.43 -10.77
CA LEU A 89 24.99 -10.90 -9.37
C LEU A 89 24.71 -9.81 -8.33
N ARG A 90 25.04 -8.54 -8.62
CA ARG A 90 24.80 -7.41 -7.70
C ARG A 90 23.44 -6.74 -7.93
N ILE A 91 22.99 -6.59 -9.18
CA ILE A 91 21.78 -5.82 -9.52
C ILE A 91 20.52 -6.68 -9.43
N LEU A 92 20.60 -7.97 -9.79
CA LEU A 92 19.44 -8.88 -9.80
C LEU A 92 18.80 -9.05 -8.41
N PRO A 93 19.55 -9.26 -7.30
CA PRO A 93 18.94 -9.41 -5.98
C PRO A 93 18.18 -8.17 -5.52
N ASN A 94 18.72 -6.98 -5.80
CA ASN A 94 18.05 -5.72 -5.48
C ASN A 94 16.76 -5.52 -6.30
N TYR A 95 16.81 -5.87 -7.58
CA TYR A 95 15.64 -5.87 -8.47
C TYR A 95 14.55 -6.83 -7.97
N ILE A 96 14.93 -8.07 -7.64
CA ILE A 96 14.02 -9.07 -7.08
C ILE A 96 13.39 -8.54 -5.78
N ALA A 97 14.21 -8.03 -4.86
CA ALA A 97 13.75 -7.51 -3.57
C ALA A 97 12.78 -6.33 -3.70
N SER A 98 12.89 -5.54 -4.77
CA SER A 98 12.05 -4.36 -5.01
C SER A 98 10.77 -4.69 -5.78
N TYR A 99 10.85 -5.50 -6.84
CA TYR A 99 9.73 -5.73 -7.76
C TYR A 99 8.88 -6.95 -7.42
N ILE A 100 9.43 -7.98 -6.76
CA ILE A 100 8.63 -9.15 -6.34
C ILE A 100 7.50 -8.75 -5.37
N PRO A 101 7.74 -7.93 -4.33
CA PRO A 101 6.66 -7.50 -3.44
C PRO A 101 5.55 -6.78 -4.21
N ILE A 102 5.90 -5.88 -5.12
CA ILE A 102 4.93 -5.14 -5.94
C ILE A 102 4.10 -6.11 -6.78
N ALA A 103 4.74 -7.01 -7.53
CA ALA A 103 4.06 -7.99 -8.38
C ALA A 103 3.17 -8.94 -7.57
N THR A 104 3.63 -9.37 -6.39
CA THR A 104 2.87 -10.23 -5.48
C THR A 104 1.59 -9.53 -5.04
N VAL A 105 1.65 -8.26 -4.67
CA VAL A 105 0.48 -7.48 -4.24
C VAL A 105 -0.48 -7.20 -5.40
N MET A 106 0.05 -6.91 -6.59
CA MET A 106 -0.77 -6.74 -7.80
C MET A 106 -1.60 -8.00 -8.10
N VAL A 107 -1.06 -9.19 -7.90
CA VAL A 107 -1.80 -10.46 -8.14
C VAL A 107 -2.65 -10.86 -6.94
N ALA A 108 -2.12 -10.72 -5.72
CA ALA A 108 -2.80 -11.16 -4.50
C ALA A 108 -4.07 -10.35 -4.25
N ASN A 109 -4.06 -9.03 -4.43
CA ASN A 109 -5.22 -8.19 -4.08
C ASN A 109 -6.47 -8.50 -4.92
N PRO A 110 -6.42 -8.65 -6.25
CA PRO A 110 -7.57 -9.10 -7.06
C PRO A 110 -8.04 -10.52 -6.70
N CYS A 111 -7.12 -11.43 -6.40
CA CYS A 111 -7.49 -12.77 -5.94
C CYS A 111 -8.23 -12.73 -4.60
N LEU A 112 -7.72 -11.94 -3.65
CA LEU A 112 -8.35 -11.71 -2.35
C LEU A 112 -9.71 -11.05 -2.51
N TYR A 113 -9.84 -10.09 -3.43
CA TYR A 113 -11.12 -9.45 -3.76
C TYR A 113 -12.17 -10.49 -4.17
N HIS A 114 -11.84 -11.29 -5.20
CA HIS A 114 -12.75 -12.28 -5.76
C HIS A 114 -13.18 -13.33 -4.73
N HIS A 115 -12.24 -13.76 -3.89
CA HIS A 115 -12.55 -14.69 -2.79
C HIS A 115 -13.41 -14.02 -1.72
N SER A 116 -13.12 -12.77 -1.35
CA SER A 116 -13.87 -12.05 -0.31
C SER A 116 -15.31 -11.77 -0.73
N THR A 117 -15.55 -11.42 -2.00
CA THR A 117 -16.90 -11.20 -2.53
C THR A 117 -17.71 -12.49 -2.56
N LYS A 118 -17.09 -13.60 -2.96
CA LYS A 118 -17.74 -14.92 -2.95
C LYS A 118 -18.04 -15.40 -1.53
N ASP A 119 -17.09 -15.27 -0.63
CA ASP A 119 -17.25 -15.63 0.78
C ASP A 119 -18.42 -14.83 1.39
N LEU A 120 -18.49 -13.52 1.12
CA LEU A 120 -19.57 -12.64 1.58
C LEU A 120 -20.93 -13.02 1.01
N GLU A 121 -21.02 -13.28 -0.31
CA GLU A 121 -22.26 -13.73 -0.95
C GLU A 121 -22.74 -15.07 -0.39
N ASN A 122 -21.82 -16.01 -0.14
CA ASN A 122 -22.13 -17.30 0.47
C ASN A 122 -22.64 -17.15 1.90
N ILE A 123 -21.99 -16.33 2.74
CA ILE A 123 -22.41 -16.09 4.13
C ILE A 123 -23.83 -15.51 4.17
N ILE A 124 -24.11 -14.49 3.37
CA ILE A 124 -25.42 -13.84 3.35
C ILE A 124 -26.50 -14.78 2.82
N THR A 125 -26.20 -15.52 1.74
CA THR A 125 -27.13 -16.53 1.20
C THR A 125 -27.43 -17.62 2.23
N SER A 126 -26.41 -18.07 2.98
CA SER A 126 -26.57 -19.13 3.99
C SER A 126 -27.29 -18.68 5.26
N THR A 127 -27.16 -17.41 5.66
CA THR A 127 -27.69 -16.88 6.92
C THR A 127 -29.08 -16.26 6.75
N SER A 128 -29.29 -15.49 5.68
CA SER A 128 -30.54 -14.74 5.47
C SER A 128 -31.53 -15.47 4.56
N GLY A 129 -31.10 -16.44 3.74
CA GLY A 129 -31.94 -17.18 2.78
C GLY A 129 -32.55 -16.33 1.65
N GLN A 130 -32.59 -15.00 1.82
CA GLN A 130 -32.96 -13.97 0.86
C GLN A 130 -32.11 -12.72 1.11
N PHE A 131 -31.63 -12.09 0.04
CA PHE A 131 -30.90 -10.83 0.14
C PHE A 131 -31.87 -9.67 0.41
N THR A 132 -31.69 -8.96 1.51
CA THR A 132 -32.38 -7.68 1.73
C THR A 132 -31.82 -6.61 0.79
N SER A 133 -32.60 -5.55 0.48
CA SER A 133 -32.12 -4.42 -0.33
C SER A 133 -30.91 -3.73 0.31
N ARG A 134 -30.90 -3.66 1.64
CA ARG A 134 -29.83 -3.02 2.41
C ARG A 134 -28.51 -3.79 2.33
N GLU A 135 -28.54 -5.11 2.50
CA GLU A 135 -27.35 -5.96 2.38
C GLU A 135 -26.72 -5.85 0.99
N ARG A 136 -27.53 -5.80 -0.08
CA ARG A 136 -27.02 -5.61 -1.44
C ARG A 136 -26.29 -4.28 -1.62
N GLU A 137 -26.89 -3.18 -1.16
CA GLU A 137 -26.28 -1.85 -1.25
C GLU A 137 -24.93 -1.79 -0.50
N ILE A 138 -24.86 -2.44 0.66
CA ILE A 138 -23.65 -2.58 1.46
C ILE A 138 -22.56 -3.35 0.70
N ILE A 139 -22.90 -4.50 0.12
CA ILE A 139 -21.96 -5.33 -0.65
C ILE A 139 -21.45 -4.55 -1.87
N ASP A 140 -22.34 -3.88 -2.60
CA ASP A 140 -21.99 -3.12 -3.80
C ASP A 140 -21.08 -1.94 -3.45
N ALA A 141 -21.34 -1.23 -2.35
CA ALA A 141 -20.47 -0.17 -1.86
C ALA A 141 -19.06 -0.69 -1.51
N ILE A 142 -18.96 -1.85 -0.84
CA ILE A 142 -17.67 -2.49 -0.54
C ILE A 142 -16.95 -2.90 -1.83
N LYS A 143 -17.67 -3.52 -2.78
CA LYS A 143 -17.13 -3.96 -4.07
C LYS A 143 -16.54 -2.80 -4.86
N ILE A 144 -17.29 -1.70 -4.96
CA ILE A 144 -16.84 -0.47 -5.63
C ILE A 144 -15.61 0.09 -4.92
N LYS A 145 -15.64 0.23 -3.59
CA LYS A 145 -14.51 0.78 -2.84
C LYS A 145 -13.24 -0.06 -3.05
N PHE A 146 -13.33 -1.38 -2.91
CA PHE A 146 -12.18 -2.26 -3.09
C PHE A 146 -11.67 -2.29 -4.54
N SER A 147 -12.58 -2.24 -5.52
CA SER A 147 -12.24 -2.13 -6.93
C SER A 147 -11.46 -0.85 -7.23
N VAL A 148 -11.91 0.30 -6.71
CA VAL A 148 -11.22 1.58 -6.89
C VAL A 148 -9.82 1.57 -6.26
N ILE A 149 -9.65 0.97 -5.07
CA ILE A 149 -8.33 0.80 -4.43
C ILE A 149 -7.39 0.00 -5.33
N ASN A 150 -7.86 -1.11 -5.88
CA ASN A 150 -7.05 -1.93 -6.79
C ASN A 150 -6.70 -1.18 -8.07
N VAL A 151 -7.68 -0.51 -8.70
CA VAL A 151 -7.44 0.25 -9.94
C VAL A 151 -6.36 1.31 -9.72
N ILE A 152 -6.46 2.08 -8.64
CA ILE A 152 -5.47 3.11 -8.32
C ILE A 152 -4.10 2.51 -8.04
N PHE A 153 -4.04 1.40 -7.30
CA PHE A 153 -2.80 0.68 -7.09
C PHE A 153 -2.17 0.26 -8.43
N TYR A 154 -2.95 -0.31 -9.35
CA TYR A 154 -2.46 -0.68 -10.68
C TYR A 154 -1.98 0.52 -11.48
N VAL A 155 -2.72 1.62 -11.52
CA VAL A 155 -2.33 2.84 -12.24
C VAL A 155 -1.00 3.41 -11.71
N CYS A 156 -0.80 3.39 -10.38
CA CYS A 156 0.42 3.92 -9.78
C CYS A 156 1.63 2.99 -9.93
N TRP A 157 1.43 1.67 -9.85
CA TRP A 157 2.53 0.70 -9.76
C TRP A 157 2.88 0.01 -11.07
N LEU A 158 1.96 -0.04 -12.05
CA LEU A 158 2.22 -0.64 -13.36
C LEU A 158 3.40 0.03 -14.11
N PRO A 159 3.55 1.37 -14.15
CA PRO A 159 4.70 2.00 -14.79
C PRO A 159 6.03 1.57 -14.16
N ASN A 160 6.08 1.44 -12.83
CA ASN A 160 7.26 0.97 -12.11
C ASN A 160 7.59 -0.48 -12.49
N LEU A 161 6.59 -1.37 -12.51
CA LEU A 161 6.79 -2.77 -12.90
C LEU A 161 7.24 -2.90 -14.36
N LEU A 162 6.64 -2.13 -15.28
CA LEU A 162 7.04 -2.09 -16.69
C LEU A 162 8.47 -1.59 -16.86
N ASN A 163 8.87 -0.54 -16.14
CA ASN A 163 10.26 -0.07 -16.13
C ASN A 163 11.21 -1.17 -15.64
N GLY A 164 10.84 -1.90 -14.59
CA GLY A 164 11.61 -3.04 -14.08
C GLY A 164 11.79 -4.15 -15.12
N ILE A 165 10.70 -4.53 -15.80
CA ILE A 165 10.71 -5.56 -16.86
C ILE A 165 11.52 -5.08 -18.07
N LEU A 166 11.35 -3.83 -18.50
CA LEU A 166 12.02 -3.26 -19.66
C LEU A 166 13.54 -3.25 -19.44
N LEU A 167 14.00 -2.76 -18.28
CA LEU A 167 15.41 -2.74 -17.93
C LEU A 167 16.00 -4.16 -17.84
N TRP A 168 15.24 -5.12 -17.33
CA TRP A 168 15.68 -6.51 -17.24
C TRP A 168 15.73 -7.22 -18.60
N THR A 169 14.71 -7.05 -19.44
CA THR A 169 14.55 -7.78 -20.71
C THR A 169 15.40 -7.21 -21.84
N LEU A 170 15.59 -5.89 -21.87
CA LEU A 170 16.27 -5.18 -22.95
C LEU A 170 17.62 -4.62 -22.53
N TRP A 171 18.27 -5.19 -21.51
CA TRP A 171 19.52 -4.70 -20.90
C TRP A 171 20.57 -4.20 -21.91
N PHE A 172 20.72 -4.86 -23.06
CA PHE A 172 21.70 -4.52 -24.09
C PHE A 172 21.21 -3.54 -25.18
N HIS A 173 19.89 -3.41 -25.37
CA HIS A 173 19.26 -2.60 -26.40
C HIS A 173 18.05 -1.85 -25.84
N VAL A 174 18.27 -1.09 -24.77
CA VAL A 174 17.20 -0.31 -24.15
C VAL A 174 16.87 0.90 -25.03
N PRO A 175 15.64 1.00 -25.59
CA PRO A 175 15.23 2.18 -26.35
C PRO A 175 15.08 3.37 -25.40
N ALA A 176 15.95 4.36 -25.54
CA ALA A 176 16.01 5.52 -24.65
C ALA A 176 14.68 6.30 -24.60
N ASP A 177 14.02 6.48 -25.75
CA ASP A 177 12.75 7.20 -25.84
C ASP A 177 11.64 6.57 -24.98
N CYS A 178 11.54 5.23 -25.00
CA CYS A 178 10.54 4.51 -24.20
C CYS A 178 10.83 4.62 -22.69
N VAL A 179 12.10 4.53 -22.29
CA VAL A 179 12.50 4.66 -20.88
C VAL A 179 12.21 6.06 -20.36
N ILE A 180 12.56 7.09 -21.13
CA ILE A 180 12.33 8.48 -20.74
C ILE A 180 10.83 8.74 -20.54
N VAL A 181 9.97 8.27 -21.46
CA VAL A 181 8.52 8.38 -21.31
C VAL A 181 8.03 7.67 -20.05
N LEU A 182 8.49 6.44 -19.79
CA LEU A 182 8.14 5.71 -18.56
C LEU A 182 8.60 6.45 -17.30
N TRP A 183 9.78 7.07 -17.32
CA TRP A 183 10.30 7.84 -16.20
C TRP A 183 9.46 9.07 -15.90
N TYR A 184 8.99 9.79 -16.92
CA TYR A 184 8.03 10.88 -16.73
C TYR A 184 6.71 10.41 -16.12
N ILE A 185 6.20 9.26 -16.58
CA ILE A 185 4.98 8.67 -16.00
C ILE A 185 5.21 8.28 -14.53
N MET A 186 6.32 7.62 -14.20
CA MET A 186 6.65 7.26 -12.81
C MET A 186 6.83 8.50 -11.93
N ALA A 187 7.51 9.53 -12.43
CA ALA A 187 7.72 10.78 -11.71
C ALA A 187 6.39 11.48 -11.35
N LEU A 188 5.35 11.30 -12.17
CA LEU A 188 4.01 11.79 -11.90
C LEU A 188 3.21 10.83 -11.00
N MET A 189 3.17 9.54 -11.33
CA MET A 189 2.32 8.56 -10.65
C MET A 189 2.78 8.25 -9.22
N ASN A 190 4.09 8.26 -8.94
CA ASN A 190 4.60 7.89 -7.63
C ASN A 190 4.20 8.88 -6.52
N PRO A 191 4.28 10.22 -6.70
CA PRO A 191 3.71 11.17 -5.76
C PRO A 191 2.19 11.16 -5.71
N LEU A 192 1.53 10.98 -6.87
CA LEU A 192 0.06 10.92 -6.94
C LEU A 192 -0.53 9.73 -6.19
N GLN A 193 0.25 8.68 -5.97
CA GLN A 193 -0.14 7.51 -5.20
C GLN A 193 -0.67 7.87 -3.80
N ALA A 194 0.01 8.77 -3.09
CA ALA A 194 -0.43 9.21 -1.76
C ALA A 194 -1.75 9.99 -1.84
N LEU A 195 -1.87 10.89 -2.82
CA LEU A 195 -3.09 11.67 -3.06
C LEU A 195 -4.30 10.77 -3.36
N PHE A 196 -4.12 9.82 -4.27
CA PHE A 196 -5.17 8.88 -4.64
C PHE A 196 -5.52 7.96 -3.47
N ASN A 197 -4.55 7.46 -2.72
CA ASN A 197 -4.82 6.69 -1.49
C ASN A 197 -5.68 7.49 -0.50
N CYS A 198 -5.37 8.76 -0.26
CA CYS A 198 -6.19 9.62 0.61
C CYS A 198 -7.64 9.76 0.09
N LEU A 199 -7.81 9.92 -1.22
CA LEU A 199 -9.14 10.07 -1.83
C LEU A 199 -9.97 8.79 -1.72
N VAL A 200 -9.36 7.62 -1.89
CA VAL A 200 -10.06 6.33 -1.89
C VAL A 200 -10.33 5.81 -0.48
N TYR A 201 -9.41 6.04 0.46
CA TYR A 201 -9.60 5.63 1.84
C TYR A 201 -10.61 6.49 2.58
N ARG A 202 -10.86 7.72 2.11
CA ARG A 202 -11.92 8.59 2.61
C ARG A 202 -13.29 7.90 2.59
N ARG A 203 -14.13 8.20 3.58
CA ARG A 203 -15.48 7.64 3.68
C ARG A 203 -16.37 8.21 2.56
N TRP A 204 -16.96 7.32 1.75
CA TRP A 204 -17.90 7.72 0.69
C TRP A 204 -19.32 7.89 1.24
N SER A 205 -19.67 7.29 2.40
CA SER A 205 -21.02 7.42 2.95
C SER A 205 -21.18 8.67 3.84
N SER A 206 -22.02 9.58 3.34
CA SER A 206 -22.59 10.78 3.97
C SER A 206 -21.66 11.98 4.18
N GLY A 207 -22.01 13.10 3.53
CA GLY A 207 -21.33 14.39 3.55
C GLY A 207 -21.34 15.14 4.89
N SER A 208 -20.89 14.49 5.96
CA SER A 208 -20.61 15.12 7.25
C SER A 208 -19.37 14.51 7.89
N GLU A 209 -18.26 14.44 7.16
CA GLU A 209 -16.96 14.40 7.83
C GLU A 209 -16.68 15.82 8.33
N ARG A 210 -16.92 16.05 9.62
CA ARG A 210 -16.36 17.23 10.29
C ARG A 210 -14.86 17.03 10.25
N VAL A 211 -14.17 17.80 9.42
CA VAL A 211 -12.72 17.98 9.56
C VAL A 211 -12.53 18.63 10.93
N ILE A 212 -12.29 17.81 11.95
CA ILE A 212 -11.92 18.29 13.27
C ILE A 212 -10.49 18.80 13.10
N LEU A 213 -10.37 20.07 12.73
CA LEU A 213 -9.10 20.77 12.78
C LEU A 213 -8.65 20.73 14.24
N PRO A 214 -7.45 20.18 14.55
CA PRO A 214 -6.99 20.04 15.93
C PRO A 214 -6.88 21.38 16.68
N TRP A 215 -6.96 22.49 15.95
CA TRP A 215 -6.86 23.86 16.44
C TRP A 215 -8.20 24.56 16.66
N ARG A 216 -9.32 23.96 16.26
CA ARG A 216 -10.65 24.51 16.52
C ARG A 216 -11.13 23.93 17.84
N GLN A 217 -10.84 24.63 18.93
CA GLN A 217 -11.45 24.37 20.24
C GLN A 217 -12.96 24.19 20.02
N LEU A 218 -13.52 23.09 20.51
CA LEU A 218 -14.96 23.00 20.72
C LEU A 218 -15.29 24.15 21.67
N ASP A 219 -15.91 25.21 21.14
CA ASP A 219 -16.53 26.23 21.97
C ASP A 219 -17.51 25.51 22.88
N GLY A 220 -17.17 25.51 24.17
CA GLY A 220 -17.91 24.80 25.20
C GLY A 220 -19.33 25.31 25.26
N THR A 221 -20.29 24.50 24.84
CA THR A 221 -21.67 24.59 25.31
C THR A 221 -22.26 23.18 25.24
N GLU A 222 -22.82 22.74 26.38
CA GLU A 222 -23.40 21.41 26.65
C GLU A 222 -22.54 20.37 27.40
N ILE A 223 -21.65 20.81 28.28
CA ILE A 223 -21.29 20.01 29.48
C ILE A 223 -22.18 20.47 30.63
N ASN A 224 -23.43 20.00 30.67
CA ASN A 224 -24.27 19.94 31.88
C ASN A 224 -25.54 19.11 31.60
N LYS A 225 -25.33 17.82 31.32
CA LYS A 225 -26.29 16.69 31.35
C LYS A 225 -25.56 15.57 30.57
N THR A 226 -24.75 14.72 31.16
CA THR A 226 -25.17 13.63 32.05
C THR A 226 -23.89 12.93 32.51
N THR A 227 -23.33 13.34 33.64
CA THR A 227 -22.17 12.68 34.25
C THR A 227 -22.62 11.41 34.95
N SER A 228 -22.85 10.32 34.20
CA SER A 228 -22.95 8.96 34.76
C SER A 228 -23.03 7.89 33.66
N ALA A 229 -22.00 7.75 32.80
CA ALA A 229 -21.69 6.50 32.09
C ALA A 229 -20.53 6.72 31.10
N SER A 230 -19.27 6.58 31.53
CA SER A 230 -18.16 6.59 30.55
C SER A 230 -16.86 6.01 31.14
N THR A 231 -16.79 4.68 31.21
CA THR A 231 -15.50 3.95 31.22
C THR A 231 -15.42 2.92 30.09
N GLU A 232 -16.44 2.77 29.24
CA GLU A 232 -16.46 1.78 28.14
C GLU A 232 -16.27 2.39 26.73
N SER A 233 -16.25 3.71 26.57
CA SER A 233 -16.38 4.35 25.24
C SER A 233 -15.10 4.36 24.39
N SER A 234 -13.92 4.09 24.96
CA SER A 234 -12.65 4.19 24.22
C SER A 234 -12.33 2.94 23.38
N GLN A 235 -12.92 1.79 23.72
CA GLN A 235 -12.79 0.56 22.93
C GLN A 235 -13.92 0.40 21.90
N SER A 236 -15.09 1.02 22.12
CA SER A 236 -16.19 0.92 21.16
C SER A 236 -15.95 1.78 19.92
N THR A 237 -15.35 2.97 20.07
CA THR A 237 -15.11 3.91 18.96
C THR A 237 -14.13 3.39 17.91
N ALA A 238 -13.02 2.78 18.33
CA ALA A 238 -12.06 2.17 17.41
C ALA A 238 -12.64 0.93 16.69
N ARG A 239 -13.64 0.27 17.29
CA ARG A 239 -14.31 -0.91 16.72
C ARG A 239 -15.44 -0.53 15.76
N GLU A 240 -16.07 0.63 15.96
CA GLU A 240 -17.05 1.24 15.04
C GLU A 240 -16.40 1.82 13.77
N GLU A 241 -15.13 2.23 13.82
CA GLU A 241 -14.39 2.74 12.65
C GLU A 241 -14.20 1.69 11.53
N ILE A 242 -14.25 0.39 11.87
CA ILE A 242 -14.03 -0.71 10.93
C ILE A 242 -15.36 -1.31 10.42
N TYR A 243 -16.47 -1.09 11.11
CA TYR A 243 -17.77 -1.69 10.78
C TYR A 243 -18.88 -0.64 10.57
N PRO A 244 -18.96 0.05 9.41
CA PRO A 244 -20.06 0.98 9.19
C PRO A 244 -21.28 0.38 8.48
N LEU A 245 -21.37 -0.94 8.28
CA LEU A 245 -22.41 -1.51 7.40
C LEU A 245 -23.39 -2.49 8.08
N LEU A 246 -23.36 -2.67 9.41
CA LEU A 246 -24.30 -3.59 10.07
C LEU A 246 -25.19 -2.96 11.16
N GLN A 247 -25.04 -1.68 11.45
CA GLN A 247 -25.92 -1.01 12.41
C GLN A 247 -26.69 0.15 11.75
N SER A 248 -27.86 -0.19 11.25
CA SER A 248 -29.07 0.52 11.64
C SER A 248 -30.16 -0.53 11.84
N THR A 249 -30.96 -0.35 12.88
CA THR A 249 -32.18 -1.12 13.13
C THR A 249 -33.17 -0.92 11.98
#